data_AF-A0A8J6ISX0-F1
#
_entry.id   AF-A0A8J6ISX0-F1
#
_cell.length_a   1.000
_cell.length_b   1.000
_cell.length_c   1.000
_cell.angle_alpha   90.00
_cell.angle_beta   90.00
_cell.angle_gamma   90.00
#
_symmetry.space_group_name_H-M   'P 1'
#
loop_
_entity.id
_entity.type
_entity.pdbx_description
1 polymer ?
#
loop_
_entity_poly.entity_id
_entity_poly.type
_entity_poly.pdbx_seq_one_letter_code
_entity_poly.pdbx_strand_id
1 'polypeptide(L)'
;MPSDSWFKRFCLFFFGERFFFKLACNSIRNQRVVIYGAGELGQYALDLLKTHNQIVCLAQTAATEKQFIAQVPVLGIDSVFEHCQWDVLLIASVKFEQQMLDIVKGKNCDGRYKLITFNSIWRSL
;
A
#
# COMPACT_ATOMS: atom_id res chain seq x y z
N MET A 1 19.08 -0.45 -29.67
CA MET A 1 17.70 -0.02 -29.36
C MET A 1 17.03 -1.15 -28.59
N PRO A 2 16.50 -0.92 -27.38
CA PRO A 2 15.75 -1.97 -26.68
C PRO A 2 14.52 -2.33 -27.52
N SER A 3 14.24 -3.62 -27.69
CA SER A 3 13.17 -4.10 -28.57
C SER A 3 11.80 -3.58 -28.09
N ASP A 4 10.90 -3.24 -29.02
CA ASP A 4 9.55 -2.73 -28.76
C ASP A 4 8.74 -3.61 -27.78
N SER A 5 9.09 -4.89 -27.66
CA SER A 5 8.51 -5.84 -26.69
C SER A 5 8.84 -5.50 -25.24
N TRP A 6 10.07 -5.07 -24.94
CA TRP A 6 10.46 -4.70 -23.59
C TRP A 6 9.81 -3.37 -23.17
N PHE A 7 9.79 -2.37 -24.05
CA PHE A 7 9.13 -1.09 -23.76
C PHE A 7 7.60 -1.26 -23.67
N LYS A 8 6.97 -2.07 -24.52
CA LYS A 8 5.54 -2.40 -24.39
C LYS A 8 5.23 -3.20 -23.13
N ARG A 9 6.05 -4.19 -22.75
CA ARG A 9 5.89 -4.90 -21.47
C ARG A 9 6.11 -3.97 -20.29
N PHE A 10 7.10 -3.10 -20.35
CA PHE A 10 7.38 -2.09 -19.33
C PHE A 10 6.22 -1.10 -19.20
N CYS A 11 5.64 -0.64 -20.30
CA CYS A 11 4.45 0.21 -20.30
C CYS A 11 3.19 -0.56 -19.85
N LEU A 12 2.96 -1.80 -20.29
CA LEU A 12 1.83 -2.60 -19.78
C LEU A 12 1.96 -2.91 -18.30
N PHE A 13 3.19 -3.13 -17.82
CA PHE A 13 3.49 -3.34 -16.41
C PHE A 13 3.22 -2.05 -15.64
N PHE A 14 3.84 -0.92 -16.01
CA PHE A 14 3.66 0.34 -15.29
C PHE A 14 2.26 0.98 -15.43
N PHE A 15 1.69 1.03 -16.64
CA PHE A 15 0.36 1.60 -16.87
C PHE A 15 -0.74 0.65 -16.42
N GLY A 16 -0.56 -0.66 -16.58
CA GLY A 16 -1.47 -1.67 -16.06
C GLY A 16 -1.48 -1.67 -14.53
N GLU A 17 -0.30 -1.75 -13.88
CA GLU A 17 -0.19 -1.68 -12.42
C GLU A 17 -0.83 -0.40 -11.87
N ARG A 18 -0.55 0.78 -12.46
CA ARG A 18 -1.19 2.04 -12.04
C ARG A 18 -2.70 2.05 -12.24
N PHE A 19 -3.19 1.50 -13.35
CA PHE A 19 -4.63 1.41 -13.63
C PHE A 19 -5.35 0.48 -12.66
N PHE A 20 -4.83 -0.73 -12.45
CA PHE A 20 -5.43 -1.69 -11.52
C PHE A 20 -5.29 -1.26 -10.06
N PHE A 21 -4.19 -0.62 -9.72
CA PHE A 21 -4.01 0.01 -8.42
C PHE A 21 -5.05 1.10 -8.20
N LYS A 22 -5.33 1.94 -9.19
CA LYS A 22 -6.43 2.92 -9.14
C LYS A 22 -7.81 2.26 -8.97
N LEU A 23 -8.06 1.12 -9.61
CA LEU A 23 -9.29 0.35 -9.41
C LEU A 23 -9.40 -0.22 -7.99
N ALA A 24 -8.33 -0.79 -7.45
CA ALA A 24 -8.28 -1.26 -6.07
C ALA A 24 -8.51 -0.12 -5.07
N CYS A 25 -7.89 1.05 -5.31
CA CYS A 25 -8.14 2.26 -4.55
C CYS A 25 -9.60 2.73 -4.61
N ASN A 26 -10.31 2.53 -5.74
CA ASN A 26 -11.74 2.83 -5.83
C ASN A 26 -12.60 1.87 -5.01
N SER A 27 -12.16 0.63 -4.78
CA SER A 27 -12.91 -0.36 -3.99
C SER A 27 -12.89 -0.11 -2.47
N ILE A 28 -12.01 0.79 -2.01
CA ILE A 28 -11.83 1.11 -0.58
C ILE A 28 -12.19 2.55 -0.21
N ARG A 29 -12.98 3.24 -1.04
CA ARG A 29 -13.42 4.63 -0.78
C ARG A 29 -14.05 4.79 0.60
N ASN A 30 -13.82 5.95 1.22
CA ASN A 30 -14.31 6.36 2.54
C ASN A 30 -13.86 5.43 3.68
N GLN A 31 -12.73 4.73 3.53
CA GLN A 31 -12.15 3.89 4.58
C GLN A 31 -10.93 4.55 5.21
N ARG A 32 -10.57 4.10 6.41
CA ARG A 32 -9.33 4.47 7.09
C ARG A 32 -8.21 3.57 6.58
N VAL A 33 -7.26 4.16 5.87
CA VAL A 33 -6.22 3.42 5.17
C VAL A 33 -4.86 3.66 5.83
N VAL A 34 -4.17 2.56 6.10
CA VAL A 34 -2.73 2.53 6.37
C VAL A 34 -2.03 2.12 5.09
N ILE A 35 -0.98 2.86 4.70
CA ILE A 35 -0.17 2.53 3.53
C ILE A 35 1.19 2.00 4.03
N TYR A 36 1.48 0.73 3.81
CA TYR A 36 2.78 0.15 4.13
C TYR A 36 3.79 0.37 3.00
N GLY A 37 4.89 1.04 3.33
CA GLY A 37 5.95 1.46 2.41
C GLY A 37 5.86 2.95 2.10
N ALA A 38 6.83 3.73 2.58
CA ALA A 38 6.92 5.17 2.41
C ALA A 38 7.72 5.62 1.15
N GLY A 39 8.06 4.67 0.27
CA GLY A 39 8.79 4.93 -0.98
C GLY A 39 7.91 5.55 -2.09
N GLU A 40 8.41 5.55 -3.32
CA GLU A 40 7.73 6.15 -4.49
C GLU A 40 6.30 5.62 -4.70
N LEU A 41 6.10 4.30 -4.61
CA LEU A 41 4.78 3.68 -4.75
C LEU A 41 3.84 4.05 -3.59
N GLY A 42 4.38 4.23 -2.38
CA GLY A 42 3.61 4.68 -1.22
C GLY A 42 3.12 6.11 -1.36
N GLN A 43 3.97 7.00 -1.86
CA GLN A 43 3.61 8.39 -2.15
C GLN A 43 2.59 8.47 -3.30
N TYR A 44 2.77 7.67 -4.35
CA TYR A 44 1.79 7.55 -5.42
C TYR A 44 0.42 7.08 -4.89
N ALA A 45 0.41 6.09 -4.00
CA ALA A 45 -0.80 5.62 -3.34
C ALA A 45 -1.45 6.68 -2.46
N LEU A 46 -0.64 7.41 -1.69
CA LEU A 46 -1.09 8.52 -0.86
C LEU A 46 -1.81 9.57 -1.70
N ASP A 47 -1.22 9.99 -2.82
CA ASP A 47 -1.81 10.99 -3.71
C ASP A 47 -3.15 10.56 -4.31
N LEU A 48 -3.28 9.26 -4.64
CA LEU A 48 -4.54 8.71 -5.16
C LEU A 48 -5.63 8.60 -4.10
N LEU A 49 -5.26 8.22 -2.87
CA LEU A 49 -6.23 7.86 -1.84
C LEU A 49 -6.65 9.04 -0.97
N LYS A 50 -5.78 10.03 -0.74
CA LYS A 50 -6.04 11.16 0.16
C LYS A 50 -7.25 12.01 -0.20
N THR A 51 -7.73 11.91 -1.45
CA THR A 51 -8.90 12.64 -1.95
C THR A 51 -10.24 12.02 -1.53
N HIS A 52 -10.26 10.72 -1.24
CA HIS A 52 -11.49 9.97 -1.00
C HIS A 52 -11.42 9.08 0.25
N ASN A 53 -10.31 9.12 0.99
CA ASN A 53 -10.05 8.24 2.13
C ASN A 53 -9.37 9.00 3.25
N GLN A 54 -9.56 8.51 4.47
CA GLN A 54 -8.80 9.00 5.61
C GLN A 54 -7.48 8.22 5.68
N ILE A 55 -6.37 8.87 5.39
CA ILE A 55 -5.05 8.24 5.53
C ILE A 55 -4.61 8.37 6.99
N VAL A 56 -4.49 7.24 7.66
CA VAL A 56 -4.12 7.19 9.08
C VAL A 56 -2.63 7.45 9.25
N CYS A 57 -1.81 6.71 8.50
CA CYS A 57 -0.37 6.86 8.49
C CYS A 57 0.25 6.13 7.29
N LEU A 58 1.52 6.42 7.04
CA LEU A 58 2.42 5.55 6.29
C LEU A 58 3.13 4.63 7.29
N ALA A 59 3.17 3.33 7.02
CA ALA A 59 3.81 2.34 7.87
C ALA A 59 5.14 1.87 7.27
N GLN A 60 6.14 1.62 8.12
CA GLN A 60 7.41 1.02 7.73
C GLN A 60 7.97 0.13 8.86
N THR A 61 8.84 -0.82 8.52
CA THR A 61 9.42 -1.75 9.51
C THR A 61 10.32 -1.04 10.52
N ALA A 62 11.12 -0.07 10.06
CA ALA A 62 11.97 0.76 10.91
C ALA A 62 11.55 2.21 10.71
N ALA A 63 10.67 2.72 11.58
CA ALA A 63 10.31 4.13 11.55
C ALA A 63 11.15 4.92 12.53
N THR A 64 11.73 6.01 12.04
CA THR A 64 12.30 7.05 12.88
C THR A 64 11.17 7.85 13.51
N GLU A 65 11.27 8.15 14.79
CA GLU A 65 10.29 8.99 15.48
C GLU A 65 10.18 10.37 14.80
N LYS A 66 8.93 10.84 14.60
CA LYS A 66 8.58 12.17 14.06
C LYS A 66 8.81 12.39 12.55
N GLN A 67 8.84 11.34 11.74
CA GLN A 67 8.84 11.50 10.28
C GLN A 67 7.42 11.77 9.74
N PHE A 68 7.30 12.70 8.79
CA PHE A 68 6.06 13.02 8.07
C PHE A 68 6.31 13.06 6.57
N ILE A 69 5.32 12.62 5.78
CA ILE A 69 5.30 12.75 4.33
C ILE A 69 3.96 13.36 3.93
N ALA A 70 4.00 14.50 3.25
CA ALA A 70 2.80 15.26 2.87
C ALA A 70 1.79 15.44 4.03
N GLN A 71 2.31 15.79 5.22
CA GLN A 71 1.54 15.96 6.47
C GLN A 71 0.92 14.68 7.06
N VAL A 72 1.20 13.51 6.49
CA VAL A 72 0.81 12.20 7.04
C VAL A 72 1.97 11.64 7.88
N PRO A 73 1.71 11.18 9.11
CA PRO A 73 2.76 10.61 9.95
C PRO A 73 3.28 9.30 9.37
N VAL A 74 4.58 9.05 9.54
CA VAL A 74 5.21 7.77 9.24
C VAL A 74 5.47 7.02 10.54
N LEU A 75 4.87 5.85 10.71
CA LEU A 75 4.88 5.06 11.93
C LEU A 75 5.53 3.68 11.72
N GLY A 76 6.05 3.13 12.82
CA GLY A 76 6.51 1.74 12.84
C GLY A 76 5.31 0.80 12.75
N ILE A 77 5.43 -0.27 11.98
CA ILE A 77 4.32 -1.18 11.75
C ILE A 77 3.73 -1.79 13.04
N ASP A 78 4.57 -2.06 14.05
CA ASP A 78 4.09 -2.53 15.36
C ASP A 78 3.22 -1.49 16.07
N SER A 79 3.64 -0.21 16.06
CA SER A 79 2.86 0.89 16.63
C SER A 79 1.51 1.06 15.95
N VAL A 80 1.45 0.82 14.63
CA VAL A 80 0.20 0.84 13.87
C VAL A 80 -0.75 -0.27 14.33
N PHE A 81 -0.24 -1.48 14.57
CA PHE A 81 -1.07 -2.57 15.07
C PHE A 81 -1.57 -2.34 16.50
N GLU A 82 -0.78 -1.67 17.33
CA GLU A 82 -1.07 -1.49 18.76
C GLU A 82 -1.95 -0.26 19.06
N HIS A 83 -1.82 0.81 18.27
CA HIS A 83 -2.40 2.11 18.64
C HIS A 83 -3.28 2.75 17.57
N CYS A 84 -3.23 2.27 16.33
CA CYS A 84 -4.00 2.87 15.26
C CYS A 84 -5.29 2.09 14.99
N GLN A 85 -6.37 2.81 14.73
CA GLN A 85 -7.58 2.23 14.16
C GLN A 85 -7.61 2.45 12.66
N TRP A 86 -7.77 1.37 11.91
CA TRP A 86 -7.76 1.38 10.46
C TRP A 86 -8.58 0.21 9.91
N ASP A 87 -9.10 0.37 8.70
CA ASP A 87 -9.98 -0.60 8.05
C ASP A 87 -9.23 -1.36 6.92
N VAL A 88 -8.22 -0.72 6.34
CA VAL A 88 -7.42 -1.26 5.23
C VAL A 88 -5.92 -1.08 5.47
N LEU A 89 -5.16 -2.16 5.24
CA LEU A 89 -3.71 -2.10 5.06
C LEU A 89 -3.39 -2.29 3.58
N LEU A 90 -2.87 -1.24 2.96
CA LEU A 90 -2.41 -1.25 1.58
C LEU A 90 -0.90 -1.46 1.55
N ILE A 91 -0.44 -2.60 1.03
CA ILE A 91 0.98 -2.90 0.88
C ILE A 91 1.47 -2.26 -0.43
N ALA A 92 2.09 -1.08 -0.31
CA ALA A 92 2.65 -0.32 -1.41
C ALA A 92 4.12 -0.70 -1.71
N SER A 93 4.46 -1.99 -1.61
CA SER A 93 5.79 -2.52 -1.91
C SER A 93 5.73 -3.95 -2.45
N VAL A 94 6.24 -4.15 -3.67
CA VAL A 94 6.35 -5.48 -4.29
C VAL A 94 7.45 -6.32 -3.61
N LYS A 95 8.54 -5.68 -3.17
CA LYS A 95 9.71 -6.37 -2.59
C LYS A 95 9.44 -6.91 -1.17
N PHE A 96 8.54 -6.28 -0.44
CA PHE A 96 8.26 -6.60 0.97
C PHE A 96 6.87 -7.22 1.17
N GLU A 97 6.18 -7.59 0.09
CA GLU A 97 4.82 -8.10 0.16
C GLU A 97 4.72 -9.38 1.00
N GLN A 98 5.56 -10.38 0.71
CA GLN A 98 5.53 -11.65 1.43
C GLN A 98 5.88 -11.47 2.91
N GLN A 99 6.89 -10.66 3.19
CA GLN A 99 7.27 -10.33 4.56
C GLN A 99 6.11 -9.72 5.33
N MET A 100 5.35 -8.80 4.70
CA MET A 100 4.20 -8.20 5.34
C MET A 100 3.01 -9.13 5.49
N LEU A 101 2.78 -10.02 4.53
CA LEU A 101 1.78 -11.07 4.66
C LEU A 101 2.08 -11.96 5.86
N ASP A 102 3.35 -12.30 6.08
CA ASP A 102 3.77 -13.14 7.20
C ASP A 102 3.63 -12.40 8.55
N ILE A 103 3.94 -11.09 8.59
CA ILE A 103 3.71 -10.24 9.78
C ILE A 103 2.21 -10.17 10.12
N VAL A 104 1.36 -9.91 9.12
CA VAL A 104 -0.11 -9.82 9.28
C VAL A 104 -0.68 -11.14 9.81
N LYS A 105 -0.27 -12.27 9.24
CA LYS A 105 -0.65 -13.61 9.70
C LYS A 105 -0.18 -13.86 11.13
N GLY A 106 1.07 -13.52 11.44
CA GLY A 106 1.66 -13.70 12.77
C GLY A 106 0.96 -12.88 13.86
N LYS A 107 0.38 -11.72 13.53
CA LYS A 107 -0.38 -10.87 14.46
C LYS A 107 -1.85 -11.31 14.64
N ASN A 108 -2.26 -12.46 14.06
CA ASN A 108 -3.58 -13.07 14.20
C ASN A 108 -4.74 -12.09 13.95
N CYS A 109 -4.57 -11.27 12.93
CA CYS A 109 -5.48 -10.18 12.62
C CYS A 109 -6.54 -10.54 11.58
N ASP A 110 -6.69 -11.82 11.26
CA ASP A 110 -7.62 -12.31 10.25
C ASP A 110 -9.05 -11.80 10.54
N GLY A 111 -9.64 -11.16 9.54
CA GLY A 111 -11.00 -10.61 9.58
C GLY A 111 -11.17 -9.20 10.17
N ARG A 112 -10.14 -8.59 10.77
CA ARG A 112 -10.25 -7.23 11.35
C ARG A 112 -10.06 -6.11 10.34
N TYR A 113 -9.41 -6.40 9.21
CA TYR A 113 -9.09 -5.41 8.19
C TYR A 113 -8.95 -6.04 6.81
N LYS A 114 -9.07 -5.22 5.78
CA LYS A 114 -8.81 -5.62 4.40
C LYS A 114 -7.34 -5.44 4.06
N LEU A 115 -6.72 -6.50 3.56
CA LEU A 115 -5.36 -6.43 3.03
C LEU A 115 -5.42 -6.27 1.51
N ILE A 116 -4.76 -5.24 0.99
CA ILE A 116 -4.62 -5.04 -0.46
C ILE A 116 -3.14 -5.03 -0.81
N THR A 117 -2.77 -5.89 -1.74
CA THR A 117 -1.40 -5.99 -2.26
C THR A 117 -1.38 -5.82 -3.77
N PHE A 118 -0.26 -5.38 -4.32
CA PHE A 118 -0.09 -5.30 -5.78
C PHE A 118 -0.33 -6.65 -6.49
N ASN A 119 0.09 -7.78 -5.93
CA ASN A 119 -0.18 -9.09 -6.54
C ASN A 119 -1.64 -9.55 -6.40
N SER A 120 -2.33 -9.21 -5.31
CA SER A 120 -3.76 -9.54 -5.14
C SER A 120 -4.64 -8.88 -6.21
N ILE A 121 -4.25 -7.66 -6.59
CA ILE A 121 -4.88 -6.89 -7.65
C ILE A 121 -4.68 -7.57 -9.01
N TRP A 122 -3.50 -8.18 -9.24
CA TRP A 122 -3.19 -8.89 -10.48
C TRP A 122 -3.89 -10.26 -10.60
N ARG A 123 -4.02 -11.02 -9.50
CA ARG A 123 -4.61 -12.37 -9.49
C ARG A 123 -6.15 -12.40 -9.51
N SER A 124 -6.79 -11.25 -9.31
CA SER A 124 -8.25 -11.11 -9.37
C SER A 124 -8.78 -10.93 -10.81
N LEU A 125 -7.88 -11.07 -11.80
CA LEU A 125 -8.12 -11.06 -13.24
C LEU A 125 -7.87 -12.45 -13.80
#